data_AF-A0AAN4ZHS1-F1
#
_entry.id   AF-A0AAN4ZHS1-F1
#
_cell.length_a   1.000
_cell.length_b   1.000
_cell.length_c   1.000
_cell.angle_alpha   90.00
_cell.angle_beta   90.00
_cell.angle_gamma   90.00
#
_symmetry.space_group_name_H-M   'P 1'
#
loop_
_entity.id
_entity.type
_entity.pdbx_description
1 polymer ?
#
loop_
_entity_poly.entity_id
_entity_poly.type
_entity_poly.pdbx_seq_one_letter_code
_entity_poly.pdbx_strand_id
1 'polypeptide(L)'
;MAYCIFYVAAGYFEYSLKGMTCYCSGSLVGVGKQIHFYLTFFMLSMDILNVVIAFTLIRFNRVKIRENRSTAPLVVKFRYRQTLRSIEQTLPVAIVHLAFFSIQYILFEIDFGKLSTVEYVAVMGFCYITPYYCVLCAAVFLVLMIREETAKKKELERIHTTTVEGNGEVTSSV
;
A
#
# COMPACT_ATOMS: atom_id res chain seq x y z
N MET A 1 -7.43 -12.57 4.89
CA MET A 1 -7.33 -13.62 5.93
C MET A 1 -7.56 -15.03 5.39
N ALA A 2 -8.68 -15.32 4.72
CA ALA A 2 -8.93 -16.65 4.13
C ALA A 2 -7.81 -17.13 3.17
N TYR A 3 -7.26 -16.23 2.35
CA TYR A 3 -6.10 -16.52 1.50
C TYR A 3 -4.86 -16.94 2.31
N CYS A 4 -4.51 -16.21 3.38
CA CYS A 4 -3.37 -16.57 4.23
C CYS A 4 -3.59 -17.91 4.93
N ILE A 5 -4.82 -18.19 5.38
CA ILE A 5 -5.17 -19.47 6.00
C ILE A 5 -5.05 -20.60 4.98
N PHE A 6 -5.54 -20.41 3.75
CA PHE A 6 -5.42 -21.40 2.68
C PHE A 6 -3.97 -21.61 2.24
N TYR A 7 -3.20 -20.53 2.09
CA TYR A 7 -1.78 -20.58 1.73
C TYR A 7 -0.95 -21.32 2.79
N VAL A 8 -1.20 -21.04 4.08
CA VAL A 8 -0.55 -21.73 5.19
C VAL A 8 -1.02 -23.19 5.27
N ALA A 9 -2.32 -23.45 5.15
CA ALA A 9 -2.84 -24.81 5.17
C ALA A 9 -2.27 -25.65 4.03
N ALA A 10 -2.28 -25.15 2.79
CA ALA A 10 -1.80 -25.87 1.61
C ALA A 10 -0.26 -25.99 1.58
N GLY A 11 0.47 -24.95 2.02
CA GLY A 11 1.93 -24.96 2.02
C GLY A 11 2.56 -25.78 3.15
N TYR A 12 1.84 -26.00 4.26
CA TYR A 12 2.38 -26.65 5.46
C TYR A 12 1.64 -27.95 5.85
N PHE A 13 0.71 -28.45 5.03
CA PHE A 13 -0.07 -29.66 5.35
C PHE A 13 0.79 -30.92 5.57
N GLU A 14 1.96 -31.00 4.92
CA GLU A 14 2.84 -32.19 4.96
C GLU A 14 4.26 -31.92 5.50
N TYR A 15 4.63 -30.67 5.81
CA TYR A 15 6.01 -30.33 6.22
C TYR A 15 6.17 -30.24 7.75
N SER A 16 7.08 -31.06 8.30
CA SER A 16 7.60 -30.88 9.66
C SER A 16 8.33 -29.53 9.72
N LEU A 17 7.83 -28.59 10.53
CA LEU A 17 8.39 -27.26 10.82
C LEU A 17 9.78 -27.32 11.50
N LYS A 18 10.76 -27.96 10.87
CA LYS A 18 12.19 -27.94 11.26
C LYS A 18 12.84 -26.61 10.82
N GLY A 19 12.22 -25.50 11.19
CA GLY A 19 12.89 -24.18 11.20
C GLY A 19 13.04 -23.44 9.87
N MET A 20 12.28 -23.75 8.83
CA MET A 20 12.23 -22.93 7.60
C MET A 20 10.81 -22.43 7.37
N THR A 21 10.51 -21.24 7.88
CA THR A 21 9.20 -20.59 7.71
C THR A 21 9.26 -19.53 6.61
N CYS A 22 8.37 -19.60 5.63
CA CYS A 22 8.17 -18.54 4.65
C CYS A 22 7.10 -17.59 5.20
N TYR A 23 7.49 -16.50 5.87
CA TYR A 23 6.56 -15.39 6.17
C TYR A 23 6.47 -14.37 5.03
N CYS A 24 7.13 -14.62 3.90
CA CYS A 24 6.98 -13.90 2.64
C CYS A 24 7.05 -14.91 1.49
N SER A 25 6.42 -14.62 0.35
CA SER A 25 6.30 -15.46 -0.86
C SER A 25 7.65 -16.06 -1.28
N GLY A 26 7.99 -17.20 -0.70
CA GLY A 26 9.22 -17.92 -0.97
C GLY A 26 8.95 -19.12 -1.86
N SER A 27 9.97 -19.59 -2.57
CA SER A 27 9.87 -20.86 -3.28
C SER A 27 9.79 -21.98 -2.24
N LEU A 28 8.69 -22.72 -2.23
CA LEU A 28 8.55 -23.91 -1.40
C LEU A 28 9.35 -25.05 -2.05
N VAL A 29 10.34 -25.58 -1.32
CA VAL A 29 11.14 -26.71 -1.79
C VAL A 29 10.24 -27.95 -1.94
N GLY A 30 10.12 -28.46 -3.18
CA GLY A 30 9.29 -29.62 -3.51
C GLY A 30 7.95 -29.28 -4.17
N VAL A 31 7.54 -28.01 -4.21
CA VAL A 31 6.40 -27.57 -5.02
C VAL A 31 6.88 -27.33 -6.45
N GLY A 32 6.22 -27.94 -7.44
CA GLY A 32 6.60 -27.78 -8.84
C GLY A 32 6.63 -26.30 -9.25
N LYS A 33 7.65 -25.90 -10.04
CA LYS A 33 7.83 -24.52 -10.54
C LYS A 33 6.52 -23.91 -11.10
N GLN A 34 5.69 -24.75 -11.71
CA GLN A 34 4.38 -24.39 -12.26
C GLN A 34 3.41 -23.82 -11.19
N ILE A 35 3.31 -24.45 -10.01
CA ILE A 35 2.39 -23.99 -8.96
C ILE A 35 2.87 -22.65 -8.39
N HIS A 36 4.19 -22.50 -8.22
CA HIS A 36 4.78 -21.23 -7.78
C HIS A 36 4.46 -20.10 -8.76
N PHE A 37 4.65 -20.34 -10.07
CA PHE A 37 4.30 -19.41 -11.14
C PHE A 37 2.85 -18.95 -11.07
N TYR A 38 1.88 -19.87 -10.99
CA TYR A 38 0.46 -19.50 -10.93
C TYR A 38 0.13 -18.67 -9.70
N LEU A 39 0.75 -18.98 -8.56
CA LEU A 39 0.50 -18.30 -7.29
C LEU A 39 1.09 -16.89 -7.27
N THR A 40 2.31 -16.71 -7.77
CA THR A 40 2.95 -15.39 -7.89
C THR A 40 2.26 -14.53 -8.94
N PHE A 41 1.86 -15.11 -10.07
CA PHE A 41 1.07 -14.43 -11.10
C PHE A 41 -0.29 -13.96 -10.57
N PHE A 42 -0.98 -14.80 -9.80
CA PHE A 42 -2.26 -14.43 -9.17
C PHE A 42 -2.10 -13.30 -8.16
N MET A 43 -1.08 -13.36 -7.29
CA MET A 43 -0.78 -12.27 -6.34
C MET A 43 -0.49 -10.95 -7.07
N LEU A 44 0.37 -10.97 -8.09
CA LEU A 44 0.70 -9.78 -8.88
C LEU A 44 -0.56 -9.19 -9.55
N SER A 45 -1.43 -10.05 -10.07
CA SER A 45 -2.70 -9.63 -10.66
C SER A 45 -3.62 -8.94 -9.65
N MET A 46 -3.69 -9.46 -8.42
CA MET A 46 -4.44 -8.84 -7.32
C MET A 46 -3.87 -7.48 -6.93
N ASP A 47 -2.55 -7.32 -6.92
CA ASP A 47 -1.91 -6.03 -6.61
C ASP A 47 -2.17 -4.98 -7.70
N ILE A 48 -2.11 -5.38 -8.97
CA ILE A 48 -2.50 -4.51 -10.10
C ILE A 48 -3.96 -4.08 -9.94
N LEU A 49 -4.85 -5.03 -9.67
CA LEU A 49 -6.27 -4.76 -9.47
C LEU A 49 -6.50 -3.80 -8.28
N ASN A 50 -5.77 -3.99 -7.18
CA ASN A 50 -5.85 -3.12 -6.00
C ASN A 50 -5.49 -1.66 -6.35
N VAL A 51 -4.43 -1.44 -7.14
CA VAL A 51 -4.04 -0.09 -7.61
C VAL A 51 -5.11 0.51 -8.53
N VAL A 52 -5.67 -0.27 -9.46
CA VAL A 52 -6.76 0.17 -10.37
C VAL A 52 -8.02 0.55 -9.58
N ILE A 53 -8.41 -0.26 -8.59
CA ILE A 53 -9.54 0.02 -7.70
C ILE A 53 -9.27 1.32 -6.93
N ALA A 54 -8.07 1.53 -6.38
CA ALA A 54 -7.72 2.75 -5.66
C ALA A 54 -7.86 4.00 -6.55
N PHE A 55 -7.37 3.98 -7.79
CA PHE A 55 -7.58 5.07 -8.75
C PHE A 55 -9.05 5.31 -9.07
N THR A 56 -9.83 4.24 -9.23
CA THR A 56 -11.26 4.30 -9.50
C THR A 56 -12.01 4.94 -8.34
N LEU A 57 -11.69 4.54 -7.10
CA LEU A 57 -12.24 5.14 -5.88
C LEU A 57 -11.86 6.61 -5.74
N ILE A 58 -10.62 7.00 -6.06
CA ILE A 58 -10.22 8.42 -6.07
C ILE A 58 -11.10 9.22 -7.02
N ARG A 59 -11.28 8.75 -8.26
CA ARG A 59 -12.13 9.43 -9.25
C ARG A 59 -13.57 9.52 -8.77
N PHE A 60 -14.14 8.41 -8.30
CA PHE A 60 -15.51 8.36 -7.79
C PHE A 60 -15.74 9.35 -6.63
N ASN A 61 -14.86 9.34 -5.63
CA ASN A 61 -14.97 10.25 -4.47
C ASN A 61 -14.82 11.72 -4.89
N ARG A 62 -13.92 12.04 -5.83
CA ARG A 62 -13.77 13.41 -6.36
C ARG A 62 -15.02 13.89 -7.09
N VAL A 63 -15.66 13.02 -7.89
CA VAL A 63 -16.94 13.33 -8.55
C VAL A 63 -18.03 13.57 -7.51
N LYS A 64 -18.18 12.66 -6.53
CA LYS A 64 -19.19 12.81 -5.48
C LYS A 64 -18.99 14.05 -4.60
N ILE A 65 -17.76 14.45 -4.30
CA ILE A 65 -17.48 15.70 -3.58
C ILE A 65 -17.90 16.92 -4.40
N ARG A 66 -17.71 16.89 -5.72
CA ARG A 66 -18.10 17.99 -6.63
C ARG A 66 -19.61 18.12 -6.72
N GLU A 67 -20.32 17.01 -6.92
CA GLU A 67 -21.78 16.97 -6.98
C GLU A 67 -22.43 17.45 -5.67
N ASN A 68 -21.89 17.03 -4.53
CA ASN A 68 -22.48 17.29 -3.21
C ASN A 68 -21.99 18.58 -2.54
N ARG A 69 -21.30 19.48 -3.27
CA ARG A 69 -20.58 20.62 -2.67
C ARG A 69 -21.49 21.59 -1.91
N SER A 70 -22.67 21.89 -2.44
CA SER A 70 -23.62 22.85 -1.84
C SER A 70 -24.73 22.16 -1.04
N THR A 71 -25.28 21.06 -1.54
CA THR A 71 -26.53 20.46 -1.06
C THR A 71 -26.38 19.48 0.10
N ALA A 72 -25.25 18.80 0.24
CA ALA A 72 -25.12 17.74 1.23
C ALA A 72 -24.82 18.25 2.66
N PRO A 73 -25.27 17.53 3.71
CA PRO A 73 -24.87 17.78 5.08
C PRO A 73 -23.35 17.74 5.27
N LEU A 74 -22.83 18.57 6.18
CA LEU A 74 -21.40 18.65 6.51
C LEU A 74 -20.77 17.29 6.85
N VAL A 75 -21.50 16.43 7.58
CA VAL A 75 -21.03 15.08 7.95
C VAL A 75 -20.74 14.21 6.72
N VAL A 76 -21.58 14.27 5.70
CA VAL A 76 -21.41 13.50 4.46
C VAL A 76 -20.20 14.01 3.68
N LYS A 77 -20.02 15.33 3.60
CA LYS A 77 -18.85 15.95 2.97
C LYS A 77 -17.56 15.55 3.68
N PHE A 78 -17.57 15.51 5.02
CA PHE A 78 -16.42 15.12 5.81
C PHE A 78 -16.02 13.66 5.54
N ARG A 79 -16.99 12.73 5.51
CA ARG A 79 -16.74 11.31 5.20
C ARG A 79 -16.06 11.13 3.84
N TYR A 80 -16.59 11.73 2.77
CA TYR A 80 -15.98 11.59 1.44
C TYR A 80 -14.56 12.15 1.38
N ARG A 81 -14.30 13.28 2.06
CA ARG A 81 -12.95 13.86 2.14
C ARG A 81 -11.99 12.96 2.94
N GLN A 82 -12.44 12.41 4.06
CA GLN A 82 -11.65 11.50 4.88
C GLN A 82 -11.31 10.22 4.11
N THR A 83 -12.29 9.62 3.42
CA THR A 83 -12.06 8.44 2.56
C THR A 83 -11.07 8.76 1.44
N LEU A 84 -11.25 9.89 0.75
CA LEU A 84 -10.32 10.31 -0.31
C LEU A 84 -8.89 10.46 0.23
N ARG A 85 -8.70 11.08 1.40
CA ARG A 85 -7.38 11.24 2.03
C ARG A 85 -6.75 9.91 2.41
N SER A 86 -7.53 9.00 2.99
CA SER A 86 -7.07 7.65 3.33
C SER A 86 -6.59 6.88 2.10
N ILE A 87 -7.33 6.95 0.98
CA ILE A 87 -6.92 6.32 -0.28
C ILE A 87 -5.66 6.99 -0.84
N GLU A 88 -5.60 8.32 -0.84
CA GLU A 88 -4.42 9.08 -1.31
C GLU A 88 -3.15 8.77 -0.49
N GLN A 89 -3.28 8.44 0.80
CA GLN A 89 -2.15 8.02 1.65
C GLN A 89 -1.74 6.57 1.42
N THR A 90 -2.69 5.70 1.13
CA THR A 90 -2.45 4.26 0.91
C THR A 90 -1.91 3.97 -0.49
N LEU A 91 -2.30 4.78 -1.49
CA LEU A 91 -1.94 4.56 -2.89
C LEU A 91 -0.43 4.56 -3.16
N PRO A 92 0.40 5.49 -2.63
CA PRO A 92 1.85 5.44 -2.80
C PRO A 92 2.46 4.12 -2.32
N VAL A 93 1.95 3.59 -1.21
CA VAL A 93 2.42 2.31 -0.67
C VAL A 93 2.01 1.14 -1.54
N ALA A 94 0.77 1.13 -2.05
CA ALA A 94 0.33 0.11 -3.00
C ALA A 94 1.16 0.12 -4.31
N ILE A 95 1.53 1.31 -4.79
CA ILE A 95 2.40 1.45 -5.98
C ILE A 95 3.81 0.93 -5.70
N VAL A 96 4.40 1.28 -4.55
CA VAL A 96 5.72 0.79 -4.14
C VAL A 96 5.71 -0.73 -4.01
N HIS A 97 4.69 -1.28 -3.33
CA HIS A 97 4.48 -2.72 -3.19
C HIS A 97 4.41 -3.42 -4.56
N LEU A 98 3.57 -2.93 -5.46
CA LEU A 98 3.43 -3.46 -6.81
C LEU A 98 4.76 -3.42 -7.58
N ALA A 99 5.53 -2.33 -7.46
CA ALA A 99 6.81 -2.20 -8.15
C ALA A 99 7.83 -3.24 -7.66
N PHE A 100 8.03 -3.37 -6.34
CA PHE A 100 8.94 -4.35 -5.79
C PHE A 100 8.49 -5.79 -6.08
N PHE A 101 7.19 -6.08 -5.98
CA PHE A 101 6.67 -7.41 -6.26
C PHE A 101 6.78 -7.77 -7.75
N SER A 102 6.61 -6.79 -8.65
CA SER A 102 6.85 -6.98 -10.09
C SER A 102 8.30 -7.30 -10.40
N ILE A 103 9.24 -6.59 -9.76
CA ILE A 103 10.68 -6.89 -9.88
C ILE A 103 10.97 -8.30 -9.40
N GLN A 104 10.44 -8.67 -8.23
CA GLN A 104 10.59 -10.01 -7.67
C GLN A 104 10.03 -11.10 -8.60
N TYR A 105 8.84 -10.88 -9.17
CA TYR A 105 8.23 -11.78 -10.15
C TYR A 105 9.12 -11.98 -11.37
N ILE A 106 9.59 -10.88 -12.00
CA ILE A 106 10.48 -10.94 -13.17
C ILE A 106 11.77 -11.70 -12.83
N LEU A 107 12.36 -11.44 -11.66
CA LEU A 107 13.58 -12.13 -11.24
C LEU A 107 13.35 -13.63 -11.02
N PHE A 108 12.18 -14.07 -10.55
CA PHE A 108 11.91 -15.50 -10.42
C PHE A 108 11.68 -16.21 -11.76
N GLU A 109 11.21 -15.49 -12.79
CA GLU A 109 10.96 -16.06 -14.12
C GLU A 109 12.20 -16.10 -15.02
N ILE A 110 13.22 -15.29 -14.74
CA ILE A 110 14.47 -15.31 -15.50
C ILE A 110 15.24 -16.61 -15.22
N ASP A 111 15.51 -17.37 -16.27
CA ASP A 111 16.40 -18.54 -16.17
C ASP A 111 17.85 -18.10 -16.03
N PHE A 112 18.38 -18.22 -14.81
CA PHE A 112 19.76 -17.93 -14.47
C PHE A 112 20.72 -19.09 -14.72
N GLY A 113 20.38 -20.06 -15.58
CA GLY A 113 21.17 -21.27 -15.84
C GLY A 113 22.63 -21.06 -16.28
N LYS A 114 23.05 -19.83 -16.60
CA LYS A 114 24.45 -19.47 -16.93
C LYS A 114 25.22 -18.82 -15.78
N LEU A 115 24.58 -18.50 -14.65
CA LEU A 115 25.26 -17.91 -13.49
C LEU A 115 26.09 -18.96 -12.75
N SER A 116 27.22 -18.52 -12.19
CA SER A 116 27.94 -19.34 -11.21
C SER A 116 27.09 -19.57 -9.96
N THR A 117 27.40 -20.61 -9.19
CA THR A 117 26.66 -20.93 -7.96
C THR A 117 26.61 -19.75 -6.98
N VAL A 118 27.70 -18.99 -6.86
CA VAL A 118 27.78 -17.83 -5.95
C VAL A 118 26.86 -16.71 -6.42
N GLU A 119 26.87 -16.39 -7.71
CA GLU A 119 25.99 -15.37 -8.30
C GLU A 119 24.52 -15.76 -8.18
N TYR A 120 24.19 -17.03 -8.46
CA TYR A 120 22.83 -17.54 -8.32
C TYR A 120 22.31 -17.41 -6.88
N VAL A 121 23.13 -17.80 -5.89
CA VAL A 121 22.79 -17.69 -4.47
C VAL A 121 22.63 -16.22 -4.06
N ALA A 122 23.49 -15.32 -4.55
CA ALA A 122 23.39 -13.89 -4.28
C ALA A 122 22.10 -13.28 -4.84
N VAL A 123 21.75 -13.61 -6.10
CA VAL A 123 20.51 -13.15 -6.76
C VAL A 123 19.28 -13.68 -6.03
N MET A 124 19.26 -14.98 -5.67
CA MET A 124 18.16 -15.55 -4.91
C MET A 124 18.06 -14.92 -3.51
N GLY A 125 19.19 -14.72 -2.83
CA GLY A 125 19.24 -14.01 -1.55
C GLY A 125 18.63 -12.61 -1.64
N PHE A 126 18.95 -11.86 -2.71
CA PHE A 126 18.31 -10.57 -2.99
C PHE A 126 16.80 -10.71 -3.17
N CYS A 127 16.32 -11.66 -4.00
CA CYS A 127 14.89 -11.92 -4.20
C CYS A 127 14.15 -12.25 -2.90
N TYR A 128 14.78 -12.99 -1.99
CA TYR A 128 14.22 -13.32 -0.68
C TYR A 128 14.26 -12.16 0.32
N ILE A 129 15.16 -11.20 0.12
CA ILE A 129 15.22 -9.98 0.92
C ILE A 129 14.22 -8.93 0.42
N THR A 130 13.83 -8.97 -0.87
CA THR A 130 12.88 -8.02 -1.45
C THR A 130 11.65 -7.78 -0.57
N PRO A 131 10.93 -8.80 -0.04
CA PRO A 131 9.76 -8.60 0.81
C PRO A 131 9.97 -7.72 2.06
N TYR A 132 11.22 -7.51 2.51
CA TYR A 132 11.51 -6.57 3.60
C TYR A 132 11.34 -5.09 3.19
N TYR A 133 11.01 -4.78 1.93
CA TYR A 133 10.50 -3.45 1.54
C TYR A 133 9.27 -3.05 2.36
N CYS A 134 8.57 -3.98 3.02
CA CYS A 134 7.46 -3.69 3.93
C CYS A 134 7.86 -2.66 5.03
N VAL A 135 9.12 -2.65 5.47
CA VAL A 135 9.64 -1.65 6.41
C VAL A 135 9.69 -0.27 5.74
N LEU A 136 10.13 -0.21 4.48
CA LEU A 136 10.09 1.03 3.68
C LEU A 136 8.65 1.51 3.49
N CYS A 137 7.69 0.61 3.24
CA CYS A 137 6.27 0.96 3.16
C CYS A 137 5.76 1.58 4.46
N ALA A 138 6.08 1.01 5.62
CA ALA A 138 5.72 1.58 6.92
C ALA A 138 6.35 2.96 7.14
N ALA A 139 7.62 3.14 6.76
CA ALA A 139 8.31 4.43 6.83
C ALA A 139 7.65 5.48 5.91
N VAL A 140 7.30 5.12 4.67
CA VAL A 140 6.57 5.99 3.74
C VAL A 140 5.22 6.40 4.33
N PHE A 141 4.45 5.45 4.87
CA PHE A 141 3.20 5.75 5.56
C PHE A 141 3.38 6.73 6.71
N LEU A 142 4.37 6.50 7.57
CA LEU A 142 4.66 7.36 8.73
C LEU A 142 4.98 8.79 8.28
N VAL A 143 5.83 8.95 7.25
CA VAL A 143 6.17 10.27 6.70
C VAL A 143 4.93 10.97 6.14
N LEU A 144 4.06 10.25 5.43
CA LEU A 144 2.81 10.81 4.90
C LEU A 144 1.85 11.25 6.02
N MET A 145 1.76 10.48 7.11
CA MET A 145 0.94 10.83 8.27
C MET A 145 1.46 12.08 8.99
N ILE A 146 2.78 12.17 9.26
CA ILE A 146 3.39 13.34 9.90
C ILE A 146 3.19 14.60 9.06
N ARG A 147 3.36 14.49 7.73
CA ARG A 147 3.14 15.61 6.80
C ARG A 147 1.67 16.06 6.81
N GLU A 148 0.73 15.12 6.84
CA GLU A 148 -0.69 15.45 6.90
C GLU A 148 -1.06 16.13 8.22
N GLU A 149 -0.56 15.62 9.35
CA GLU A 149 -0.77 16.23 10.67
C GLU A 149 -0.24 17.67 10.70
N THR A 150 0.98 17.88 10.19
CA THR A 150 1.60 19.21 10.12
C THR A 150 0.79 20.15 9.22
N ALA A 151 0.26 19.67 8.11
CA ALA A 151 -0.60 20.46 7.22
C ALA A 151 -1.91 20.85 7.91
N LYS A 152 -2.55 19.91 8.64
CA LYS A 152 -3.77 20.16 9.41
C LYS A 152 -3.56 21.21 10.50
N LYS A 153 -2.44 21.14 11.24
CA LYS A 153 -2.08 22.15 12.26
C LYS A 153 -1.95 23.54 11.65
N LYS A 154 -1.22 23.67 10.53
CA LYS A 154 -1.06 24.94 9.81
C LYS A 154 -2.39 25.50 9.28
N GLU A 155 -3.31 24.64 8.86
CA GLU A 155 -4.64 25.06 8.39
C GLU A 155 -5.49 25.59 9.55
N LEU A 156 -5.48 24.90 10.70
CA LEU A 156 -6.17 25.31 11.92
C LEU A 156 -5.66 26.66 12.45
N GLU A 157 -4.34 26.86 12.48
CA GLU A 157 -3.73 28.13 12.88
C GLU A 157 -4.20 29.29 12.00
N ARG A 158 -4.25 29.11 10.68
CA ARG A 158 -4.75 30.15 9.76
C ARG A 158 -6.21 30.51 10.02
N ILE A 159 -7.07 29.51 10.20
CA ILE A 159 -8.50 29.74 10.46
C ILE A 159 -8.67 30.51 11.78
N HIS A 160 -7.88 30.18 12.80
CA HIS A 160 -7.90 30.88 14.08
C HIS A 160 -7.50 32.35 13.91
N THR A 161 -6.40 32.64 13.21
CA THR A 161 -5.95 34.03 12.96
C THR A 161 -7.00 34.84 12.20
N THR A 162 -7.59 34.30 11.13
CA THR A 162 -8.63 35.00 10.35
C THR A 162 -9.89 35.27 11.18
N THR A 163 -10.24 34.39 12.12
CA THR A 163 -11.41 34.59 12.99
C THR A 163 -11.17 35.70 14.02
N VAL A 164 -9.95 35.80 14.56
CA VAL A 164 -9.58 36.85 15.52
C VAL A 164 -9.56 38.24 14.86
N GLU A 165 -8.99 38.35 13.66
CA GLU A 165 -8.96 39.61 12.89
C GLU A 165 -10.38 40.09 12.54
N GLY A 166 -11.24 39.18 12.06
CA GLY A 166 -12.63 39.51 11.73
C GLY A 166 -13.46 39.98 12.95
N ASN A 167 -13.21 39.42 14.14
CA ASN A 167 -13.89 39.87 15.36
C ASN A 167 -13.33 41.21 15.88
N GLY A 168 -12.04 41.50 15.66
CA GLY A 168 -11.40 42.75 16.08
C GLY A 168 -11.93 43.98 15.35
N GLU A 169 -12.20 43.87 14.04
CA GLU A 169 -12.79 44.96 13.25
C GLU A 169 -14.22 45.31 13.68
N VAL A 170 -15.03 44.29 14.06
CA VAL A 170 -16.41 44.48 14.51
C VAL A 170 -16.48 45.23 15.85
N THR A 171 -15.46 45.10 16.72
CA THR A 171 -15.40 45.83 17.99
C THR A 171 -14.84 47.25 17.88
N SER A 172 -14.15 47.60 16.80
CA SER A 172 -13.58 48.96 16.61
C SER A 172 -14.53 49.96 15.93
N SER A 173 -15.71 49.49 15.51
CA SER A 173 -16.71 50.27 14.76
C SER A 173 -17.93 50.67 15.59
N VAL A 174 -17.82 50.62 16.92
CA VAL A 174 -18.86 51.08 17.89
C VAL A 174 -18.39 52.31 18.63
#